data_AF-A0A1I0PX80-F1
#
_entry.id   AF-A0A1I0PX80-F1
#
_cell.length_a   1.000
_cell.length_b   1.000
_cell.length_c   1.000
_cell.angle_alpha   90.00
_cell.angle_beta   90.00
_cell.angle_gamma   90.00
#
_symmetry.space_group_name_H-M   'P 1'
#
loop_
_entity.id
_entity.type
_entity.pdbx_description
1 polymer ?
#
loop_
_entity_poly.entity_id
_entity_poly.type
_entity_poly.pdbx_seq_one_letter_code
_entity_poly.pdbx_strand_id
1 'polypeptide(L)' 'MARAANLDYPDLAKYGTLASLALLLVGAAGTTLGSGRLPGWELTVLLDLEIIGVLGIVVCPFLFGIALPLVE' A
#
# COMPACT_ATOMS: atom_id res chain seq x y z
N MET A 1 -30.86 -8.10 15.14
CA MET A 1 -29.80 -7.29 15.76
C MET A 1 -28.60 -7.31 14.83
N ALA A 2 -28.54 -6.39 13.87
CA ALA A 2 -27.37 -6.24 13.02
C ALA A 2 -26.25 -5.68 13.90
N ARG A 3 -25.22 -6.50 14.15
CA ARG A 3 -23.97 -6.03 14.73
C ARG A 3 -23.34 -5.18 13.64
N ALA A 4 -23.55 -3.87 13.67
CA ALA A 4 -22.64 -2.95 13.00
C ALA A 4 -21.27 -3.27 13.61
N ALA A 5 -20.48 -4.08 12.91
CA ALA A 5 -19.07 -4.15 13.18
C ALA A 5 -18.62 -2.70 12.99
N ASN A 6 -18.27 -2.05 14.08
CA ASN A 6 -17.78 -0.69 14.08
C ASN A 6 -16.43 -0.78 13.36
N LEU A 7 -16.47 -0.82 12.04
CA LEU A 7 -15.31 -0.95 11.20
C LEU A 7 -14.70 0.45 11.24
N ASP A 8 -13.62 0.58 11.98
CA ASP A 8 -12.92 1.85 12.12
C ASP A 8 -12.26 2.18 10.78
N TYR A 9 -13.05 2.73 9.85
CA TYR A 9 -12.65 3.25 8.56
C TYR A 9 -11.40 4.14 8.64
N PRO A 10 -11.24 5.01 9.67
CA PRO A 10 -10.01 5.79 9.84
C PRO A 10 -8.77 4.93 10.08
N ASP A 11 -8.91 3.82 10.82
CA ASP A 11 -7.78 2.97 11.15
C ASP A 11 -7.44 2.04 9.99
N LEU A 12 -8.42 1.54 9.24
CA LEU A 12 -8.18 0.84 7.97
C LEU A 12 -7.47 1.73 6.94
N ALA A 13 -7.87 3.00 6.82
CA ALA A 13 -7.20 3.95 5.95
C ALA A 13 -5.74 4.17 6.37
N LYS A 14 -5.47 4.34 7.68
CA LYS A 14 -4.11 4.50 8.20
C LYS A 14 -3.25 3.26 7.98
N TYR A 15 -3.73 2.09 8.39
CA TYR A 15 -2.95 0.85 8.26
C TYR A 15 -2.73 0.47 6.80
N GLY A 16 -3.73 0.66 5.94
CA GLY A 16 -3.58 0.48 4.49
C GLY A 16 -2.52 1.40 3.90
N THR A 17 -2.60 2.70 4.22
CA THR A 17 -1.62 3.69 3.73
C THR A 17 -0.21 3.41 4.27
N LEU A 18 -0.08 3.01 5.55
CA LEU A 18 1.19 2.60 6.16
C LEU A 18 1.77 1.36 5.50
N ALA A 19 0.94 0.36 5.19
CA ALA A 19 1.37 -0.85 4.48
C ALA A 19 1.87 -0.51 3.07
N SER A 20 1.15 0.36 2.35
CA SER A 20 1.59 0.85 1.03
C SER A 20 2.90 1.64 1.10
N LEU A 21 3.08 2.47 2.13
CA LEU A 21 4.35 3.15 2.39
C LEU A 21 5.49 2.18 2.67
N ALA A 22 5.25 1.12 3.44
CA ALA A 22 6.27 0.10 3.69
C ALA A 22 6.68 -0.62 2.40
N LEU A 23 5.72 -0.97 1.54
CA LEU A 23 5.99 -1.56 0.22
C LEU A 23 6.83 -0.62 -0.66
N LEU A 24 6.48 0.67 -0.68
CA LEU A 24 7.23 1.69 -1.42
C LEU A 24 8.67 1.78 -0.94
N LEU A 25 8.89 1.86 0.39
CA LEU A 25 10.22 1.98 0.96
C LEU A 25 11.06 0.73 0.71
N VAL A 26 10.47 -0.47 0.81
CA VAL A 26 11.16 -1.73 0.53
C VAL A 26 11.49 -1.86 -0.95
N GLY A 27 10.56 -1.52 -1.83
CA GLY A 27 10.78 -1.51 -3.28
C GLY A 27 11.92 -0.59 -3.67
N ALA A 28 11.84 0.69 -3.27
CA ALA A 28 12.84 1.71 -3.58
C ALA A 28 14.22 1.41 -2.95
N ALA A 29 14.27 0.96 -1.69
CA ALA A 29 15.52 0.56 -1.05
C ALA A 29 16.11 -0.69 -1.72
N GLY A 30 15.27 -1.65 -2.09
CA GLY A 30 15.69 -2.88 -2.74
C GLY A 30 16.24 -2.63 -4.15
N THR A 31 15.57 -1.82 -4.98
CA THR A 31 16.06 -1.49 -6.32
C THR A 31 17.36 -0.70 -6.26
N THR A 32 17.46 0.29 -5.36
CA THR A 32 18.69 1.10 -5.22
C THR A 32 19.87 0.28 -4.73
N LEU A 33 19.71 -0.48 -3.64
CA LEU A 33 20.78 -1.30 -3.04
C LEU A 33 21.10 -2.57 -3.85
N GLY A 34 20.11 -3.12 -4.53
CA GLY A 34 20.21 -4.34 -5.35
C GLY A 34 20.69 -4.09 -6.77
N SER A 35 20.70 -2.83 -7.24
CA SER A 35 21.14 -2.49 -8.60
C SER A 35 22.57 -2.99 -8.86
N GLY A 36 22.74 -3.75 -9.95
CA GLY A 36 24.01 -4.37 -10.33
C GLY A 36 24.46 -5.57 -9.49
N ARG A 37 23.71 -5.96 -8.45
CA ARG A 37 23.97 -7.14 -7.61
C ARG A 37 22.95 -8.25 -7.80
N LEU A 38 21.71 -7.87 -8.10
CA LEU A 38 20.59 -8.79 -8.29
C LEU A 38 20.32 -9.04 -9.78
N PRO A 39 19.90 -10.25 -10.18
CA PRO A 39 19.36 -10.52 -11.51
C PRO A 39 18.19 -9.60 -11.85
N GLY A 40 18.01 -9.31 -13.14
CA GLY A 40 17.03 -8.33 -13.62
C GLY A 40 15.59 -8.60 -13.21
N TRP A 41 15.20 -9.88 -13.05
CA TRP A 41 13.85 -10.24 -12.64
C TRP A 41 13.56 -9.90 -11.15
N GLU A 42 14.56 -9.93 -10.28
CA GLU A 42 14.39 -9.51 -8.87
C GLU A 42 14.21 -7.99 -8.80
N LEU A 43 14.95 -7.25 -9.61
CA LEU A 43 14.79 -5.80 -9.73
C LEU A 43 13.40 -5.42 -10.25
N THR A 44 12.83 -6.19 -11.18
CA THR A 44 11.45 -5.94 -11.65
C THR A 44 10.43 -6.21 -10.56
N VAL A 45 10.59 -7.27 -9.75
CA VAL A 45 9.68 -7.53 -8.61
C VAL A 45 9.76 -6.40 -7.57
N LEU A 46 10.97 -5.91 -7.28
CA LEU A 46 11.16 -4.79 -6.36
C LEU A 46 10.54 -3.49 -6.90
N LEU A 47 10.65 -3.26 -8.21
CA LEU A 47 9.98 -2.15 -8.88
C LEU A 47 8.46 -2.29 -8.84
N ASP A 48 7.91 -3.49 -9.04
CA ASP A 48 6.47 -3.74 -8.95
C ASP A 48 5.95 -3.46 -7.53
N LEU A 49 6.70 -3.85 -6.49
CA LEU A 49 6.38 -3.51 -5.10
C LEU A 49 6.37 -2.00 -4.87
N GLU A 50 7.32 -1.28 -5.45
CA GLU A 50 7.38 0.18 -5.38
C GLU A 50 6.14 0.81 -6.04
N ILE A 51 5.78 0.37 -7.25
CA ILE A 51 4.61 0.85 -7.99
C ILE A 51 3.31 0.58 -7.20
N ILE A 52 3.15 -0.63 -6.67
CA ILE A 52 1.99 -0.99 -5.84
C ILE A 52 1.96 -0.13 -4.57
N GLY A 53 3.11 0.15 -3.97
CA GLY A 53 3.24 1.05 -2.83
C GLY A 53 2.79 2.48 -3.15
N VAL A 54 3.25 3.05 -4.27
CA VAL A 54 2.82 4.40 -4.72
C VAL A 54 1.30 4.42 -4.94
N LEU A 55 0.77 3.45 -5.69
CA LEU A 55 -0.66 3.39 -6.01
C LEU A 55 -1.49 3.22 -4.73
N GLY A 56 -1.06 2.35 -3.82
CA GLY A 56 -1.73 2.11 -2.55
C GLY A 56 -1.77 3.34 -1.66
N ILE A 57 -0.71 4.17 -1.61
CA ILE A 57 -0.71 5.43 -0.84
C ILE A 57 -1.83 6.38 -1.27
N VAL A 58 -2.19 6.39 -2.56
CA VAL A 58 -3.26 7.25 -3.07
C VAL A 58 -4.61 6.56 -2.95
N VAL A 59 -4.68 5.28 -3.31
CA VAL A 59 -5.93 4.52 -3.42
C VAL A 59 -6.49 4.14 -2.04
N CYS A 60 -5.66 3.72 -1.09
CA CYS A 60 -6.11 3.32 0.26
C CYS A 60 -6.84 4.43 1.03
N PRO A 61 -6.29 5.66 1.20
CA PRO A 61 -7.02 6.71 1.91
C PRO A 61 -8.28 7.15 1.16
N PHE A 62 -8.28 7.08 -0.18
CA PHE A 62 -9.46 7.40 -0.97
C PHE A 62 -10.58 6.34 -0.79
N LEU A 63 -10.24 5.05 -0.86
CA LEU A 63 -11.22 3.97 -0.70
C LEU A 63 -11.73 3.88 0.74
N PHE A 64 -10.84 3.80 1.73
CA PHE A 64 -11.23 3.59 3.12
C PHE A 64 -11.66 4.87 3.83
N GLY A 65 -11.11 6.02 3.45
CA GLY A 65 -11.44 7.30 4.08
C GLY A 65 -12.62 8.04 3.44
N ILE A 66 -12.93 7.78 2.17
CA ILE A 66 -13.97 8.51 1.42
C ILE A 66 -15.01 7.56 0.84
N ALA A 67 -14.63 6.62 -0.02
CA ALA A 67 -15.61 5.84 -0.78
C ALA A 67 -16.46 4.91 0.11
N LEU A 68 -15.82 4.12 0.98
CA LEU A 68 -16.53 3.16 1.84
C LEU A 68 -17.48 3.83 2.84
N PRO A 69 -17.08 4.89 3.58
CA PRO A 69 -17.99 5.60 4.48
C PRO A 69 -19.19 6.27 3.80
N LEU A 70 -19.13 6.49 2.48
CA LEU A 70 -20.23 7.11 1.71
C LEU A 70 -21.18 6.08 1.08
N VAL A 71 -20.75 4.82 1.00
CA VAL A 71 -21.55 3.72 0.42
C VAL A 71 -22.38 3.00 1.49
N GLU A 72 -21.88 2.97 2.73
CA GLU A 72 -22.62 2.45 3.89
C GLU A 72 -23.45 3.51 4.60
#